data_AF-A0A5J5DKQ4-F1
#
_entry.id   AF-A0A5J5DKQ4-F1
#
_cell.length_a   1.000
_cell.length_b   1.000
_cell.length_c   1.000
_cell.angle_alpha   90.00
_cell.angle_beta   90.00
_cell.angle_gamma   90.00
#
_symmetry.space_group_name_H-M   'P 1'
#
loop_
_entity.id
_entity.type
_entity.pdbx_description
1 polymer ?
#
loop_
_entity_poly.entity_id
_entity_poly.type
_entity_poly.pdbx_seq_one_letter_code
_entity_poly.pdbx_strand_id
1 'polypeptide(L)'
;VLFGLEKSVSGDCRHQFVDSSLQEGILTESKRAMWVVLALLLPFFSGALSLDKLNMCMDGKHHKVDPGPEGELYLQCVPWRDNACCTANTSTEAHNDNSYLYNFNWNHCGVMSPQCKKHFTQDTCFYECSPHLGPWIQKVWIRPGARSASWMCLFVRRIVTNGINKCPEGSKCRKWTEVYPTPKSMCEEIWSNSYLYTTYSNTSGRCMQLWFTGKNPNREVAEYYLNKAQQHQSFALTTLLLLAFASFSVMMS
;
A
#
# COMPACT_ATOMS: atom_id res chain seq x y z
N VAL A 1 -24.04 -6.64 1.93
CA VAL A 1 -24.09 -6.56 0.44
C VAL A 1 -22.85 -7.24 -0.09
N LEU A 2 -23.08 -8.20 -0.97
CA LEU A 2 -22.22 -9.29 -1.41
C LEU A 2 -20.87 -8.85 -1.99
N PHE A 3 -19.81 -9.60 -1.66
CA PHE A 3 -19.31 -10.53 -2.67
C PHE A 3 -19.58 -11.94 -2.15
N GLY A 4 -20.64 -12.55 -2.66
CA GLY A 4 -20.79 -13.98 -2.66
C GLY A 4 -19.92 -14.50 -3.79
N LEU A 5 -18.93 -15.31 -3.44
CA LEU A 5 -18.53 -16.41 -4.30
C LEU A 5 -19.47 -17.55 -3.95
N GLU A 6 -20.55 -17.72 -4.72
CA GLU A 6 -21.20 -19.03 -4.72
C GLU A 6 -20.24 -19.99 -5.43
N LYS A 7 -19.66 -20.88 -4.60
CA LYS A 7 -18.94 -22.11 -4.94
C LYS A 7 -17.79 -21.98 -5.93
N SER A 8 -16.63 -21.59 -5.42
CA SER A 8 -15.38 -22.37 -5.53
C SER A 8 -14.18 -21.46 -5.26
N VAL A 9 -13.59 -21.61 -4.06
CA VAL A 9 -12.15 -21.41 -3.76
C VAL A 9 -11.49 -20.18 -4.44
N SER A 10 -11.61 -18.98 -3.87
CA SER A 10 -10.72 -17.84 -4.17
C SER A 10 -10.90 -16.76 -3.10
N GLY A 11 -9.92 -16.54 -2.23
CA GLY A 11 -9.91 -15.45 -1.25
C GLY A 11 -9.17 -14.24 -1.82
N ASP A 12 -9.65 -13.02 -1.58
CA ASP A 12 -9.11 -11.76 -2.15
C ASP A 12 -8.83 -10.72 -1.04
N CYS A 13 -7.82 -9.87 -1.30
CA CYS A 13 -7.07 -9.07 -0.33
C CYS A 13 -7.33 -7.59 -0.40
N ARG A 14 -7.58 -6.95 0.76
CA ARG A 14 -7.84 -5.50 0.90
C ARG A 14 -7.16 -4.98 2.17
N HIS A 15 -6.96 -3.67 2.39
CA HIS A 15 -6.09 -2.99 3.42
C HIS A 15 -6.81 -1.96 4.36
N GLN A 16 -6.33 -1.81 5.61
CA GLN A 16 -6.49 -0.75 6.65
C GLN A 16 -5.30 -0.91 7.66
N PHE A 17 -4.81 0.10 8.39
CA PHE A 17 -3.79 -0.12 9.44
C PHE A 17 -3.99 0.76 10.68
N VAL A 18 -3.41 0.27 11.78
CA VAL A 18 -3.37 0.76 13.16
C VAL A 18 -2.13 1.65 13.37
N ASP A 19 -2.27 2.72 14.15
CA ASP A 19 -1.24 3.73 14.43
C ASP A 19 -0.21 3.26 15.47
N SER A 20 1.07 3.58 15.24
CA SER A 20 2.18 3.36 16.16
C SER A 20 3.14 4.54 16.11
N SER A 21 3.01 5.49 17.04
CA SER A 21 4.03 6.50 17.30
C SER A 21 4.14 6.81 18.78
N LEU A 22 5.26 6.38 19.36
CA LEU A 22 5.79 6.70 20.69
C LEU A 22 7.27 7.04 20.47
N GLN A 23 7.72 8.25 20.82
CA GLN A 23 8.98 8.51 21.54
C GLN A 23 9.13 10.00 21.89
N GLU A 24 9.86 10.23 22.99
CA GLU A 24 9.94 11.37 23.91
C GLU A 24 10.97 12.46 23.56
N GLY A 25 10.94 13.58 24.31
CA GLY A 25 12.09 14.47 24.56
C GLY A 25 11.70 15.86 25.12
N ILE A 26 12.17 16.20 26.33
CA ILE A 26 11.79 17.38 27.15
C ILE A 26 13.00 18.30 27.45
N LEU A 27 12.72 19.60 27.70
CA LEU A 27 13.50 20.71 28.36
C LEU A 27 14.56 21.47 27.49
N THR A 28 14.71 22.82 27.49
CA THR A 28 14.66 23.86 28.55
C THR A 28 14.49 25.32 28.03
N GLU A 29 13.86 26.18 28.85
CA GLU A 29 14.07 27.63 29.15
C GLU A 29 13.60 28.81 28.24
N SER A 30 12.39 29.30 28.56
CA SER A 30 11.96 30.66 29.02
C SER A 30 12.46 31.98 28.37
N LYS A 31 11.49 32.88 28.13
CA LYS A 31 11.55 34.34 27.79
C LYS A 31 11.61 34.80 26.32
N ARG A 32 11.15 33.98 25.37
CA ARG A 32 10.75 34.41 24.00
C ARG A 32 9.29 34.08 23.65
N ALA A 33 8.50 33.68 24.64
CA ALA A 33 7.24 32.96 24.44
C ALA A 33 6.10 33.75 23.76
N MET A 34 6.08 35.09 23.88
CA MET A 34 4.91 35.86 23.40
C MET A 34 4.96 36.20 21.89
N TRP A 35 6.14 36.32 21.30
CA TRP A 35 6.31 36.55 19.85
C TRP A 35 6.36 35.24 19.04
N VAL A 36 6.75 34.13 19.68
CA VAL A 36 6.80 32.81 19.05
C VAL A 36 5.40 32.23 18.83
N VAL A 37 4.43 32.52 19.71
CA VAL A 37 3.04 32.07 19.55
C VAL A 37 2.37 32.66 18.32
N LEU A 38 2.57 33.96 18.02
CA LEU A 38 1.99 34.59 16.83
C LEU A 38 2.67 34.11 15.53
N ALA A 39 3.97 33.80 15.58
CA ALA A 39 4.71 33.22 14.45
C ALA A 39 4.38 31.73 14.23
N LEU A 40 3.96 31.00 15.26
CA LEU A 40 3.48 29.61 15.20
C LEU A 40 2.07 29.47 14.64
N LEU A 41 1.28 30.56 14.53
CA LEU A 41 -0.03 30.55 13.88
C LEU A 41 0.05 30.78 12.36
N LEU A 42 1.22 31.16 11.83
CA LEU A 42 1.41 31.42 10.39
C LEU A 42 1.56 30.20 9.47
N PRO A 43 1.84 28.95 9.91
CA PRO A 43 1.68 27.79 9.05
C PRO A 43 0.25 27.24 9.18
N PHE A 44 -0.77 28.08 9.00
CA PHE A 44 -2.17 27.65 8.90
C PHE A 44 -2.52 27.08 7.51
N PHE A 45 -1.53 26.84 6.66
CA PHE A 45 -1.67 26.30 5.30
C PHE A 45 -0.91 24.98 5.09
N SER A 46 -1.05 24.02 6.01
CA SER A 46 -0.57 22.65 5.77
C SER A 46 -1.63 21.80 5.07
N GLY A 47 -2.20 22.30 3.96
CA GLY A 47 -3.02 21.51 3.04
C GLY A 47 -2.21 20.88 1.90
N ALA A 48 -1.00 21.38 1.65
CA ALA A 48 -0.21 20.99 0.48
C ALA A 48 0.48 19.61 0.62
N LEU A 49 0.80 19.17 1.84
CA LEU A 49 1.57 17.94 2.06
C LEU A 49 0.78 16.64 1.82
N SER A 50 -0.56 16.68 1.91
CA SER A 50 -1.38 15.47 1.71
C SER A 50 -1.73 15.24 0.23
N LEU A 51 -1.90 16.31 -0.55
CA LEU A 51 -2.27 16.23 -1.98
C LEU A 51 -1.15 15.61 -2.84
N ASP A 52 0.12 15.80 -2.45
CA ASP A 52 1.27 15.20 -3.12
C ASP A 52 1.23 13.66 -3.11
N LYS A 53 0.53 13.06 -2.13
CA LYS A 53 0.37 11.61 -2.02
C LYS A 53 -0.84 11.05 -2.76
N LEU A 54 -1.68 11.89 -3.37
CA LEU A 54 -2.89 11.42 -4.03
C LEU A 54 -2.62 10.77 -5.40
N ASN A 55 -1.64 11.33 -6.12
CA ASN A 55 -1.30 10.91 -7.47
C ASN A 55 0.21 10.82 -7.59
N MET A 56 0.77 9.73 -7.05
CA MET A 56 2.21 9.51 -7.03
C MET A 56 2.55 8.05 -7.31
N CYS A 57 3.75 7.82 -7.80
CA CYS A 57 4.32 6.49 -7.91
C CYS A 57 5.20 6.19 -6.70
N MET A 58 5.17 4.94 -6.25
CA MET A 58 6.15 4.50 -5.27
C MET A 58 7.53 4.35 -5.91
N ASP A 59 8.58 4.55 -5.13
CA ASP A 59 9.95 4.23 -5.54
C ASP A 59 10.18 2.71 -5.48
N GLY A 60 9.52 2.01 -6.41
CA GLY A 60 9.60 0.56 -6.60
C GLY A 60 10.59 0.17 -7.70
N LYS A 61 10.67 -1.12 -8.01
CA LYS A 61 11.71 -1.63 -8.93
C LYS A 61 11.42 -1.28 -10.39
N HIS A 62 10.14 -1.23 -10.76
CA HIS A 62 9.66 -1.06 -12.14
C HIS A 62 8.66 0.08 -12.28
N HIS A 63 8.46 0.85 -11.22
CA HIS A 63 7.62 2.04 -11.23
C HIS A 63 8.33 3.17 -11.98
N LYS A 64 7.53 3.97 -12.68
CA LYS A 64 7.94 5.29 -13.17
C LYS A 64 8.13 6.24 -11.99
N VAL A 65 8.81 7.36 -12.25
CA VAL A 65 8.94 8.45 -11.27
C VAL A 65 7.59 9.10 -11.02
N ASP A 66 6.89 9.47 -12.10
CA ASP A 66 5.61 10.17 -12.04
C ASP A 66 4.51 9.39 -12.79
N PRO A 67 3.25 9.46 -12.30
CA PRO A 67 2.11 8.92 -13.03
C PRO A 67 1.91 9.62 -14.38
N GLY A 68 1.42 8.87 -15.36
CA GLY A 68 1.05 9.45 -16.65
C GLY A 68 0.31 8.46 -17.55
N PRO A 69 -0.26 8.93 -18.66
CA PRO A 69 -0.99 8.08 -19.59
C PRO A 69 -0.05 7.06 -20.27
N GLU A 70 -0.55 5.83 -20.40
CA GLU A 70 0.09 4.67 -21.01
C GLU A 70 -0.96 3.94 -21.86
N GLY A 71 -1.14 4.37 -23.12
CA GLY A 71 -2.21 3.84 -23.98
C GLY A 71 -2.11 2.34 -24.30
N GLU A 72 -0.90 1.78 -24.19
CA GLU A 72 -0.54 0.43 -24.61
C GLU A 72 -0.48 -0.59 -23.45
N LEU A 73 -1.17 -0.33 -22.33
CA LEU A 73 -1.21 -1.30 -21.23
C LEU A 73 -1.90 -2.59 -21.66
N TYR A 74 -1.30 -3.72 -21.30
CA TYR A 74 -1.71 -5.04 -21.76
C TYR A 74 -2.82 -5.66 -20.91
N LEU A 75 -3.85 -6.20 -21.59
CA LEU A 75 -4.94 -7.02 -21.02
C LEU A 75 -5.49 -6.53 -19.67
N GLN A 76 -5.11 -7.17 -18.56
CA GLN A 76 -5.65 -6.91 -17.22
C GLN A 76 -5.25 -5.54 -16.66
N CYS A 77 -4.15 -4.96 -17.17
CA CYS A 77 -3.65 -3.67 -16.72
C CYS A 77 -4.27 -2.48 -17.48
N VAL A 78 -5.08 -2.72 -18.52
CA VAL A 78 -5.79 -1.68 -19.29
C VAL A 78 -6.56 -0.66 -18.45
N PRO A 79 -7.21 -1.02 -17.32
CA PRO A 79 -7.96 -0.05 -16.52
C PRO A 79 -7.15 1.15 -15.99
N TRP A 80 -5.81 1.06 -15.97
CA TRP A 80 -4.93 2.16 -15.54
C TRP A 80 -4.39 3.02 -16.69
N ARG A 81 -4.72 2.73 -17.95
CA ARG A 81 -4.07 3.33 -19.14
C ARG A 81 -4.09 4.86 -19.18
N ASP A 82 -5.11 5.51 -18.61
CA ASP A 82 -5.22 6.97 -18.68
C ASP A 82 -4.27 7.66 -17.68
N ASN A 83 -3.85 6.95 -16.63
CA ASN A 83 -2.93 7.44 -15.60
C ASN A 83 -2.34 6.27 -14.79
N ALA A 84 -1.12 5.85 -15.14
CA ALA A 84 -0.45 4.69 -14.56
C ALA A 84 0.98 5.00 -14.10
N CYS A 85 1.46 4.19 -13.15
CA CYS A 85 2.84 4.15 -12.66
C CYS A 85 3.71 3.06 -13.31
N CYS A 86 3.12 2.19 -14.12
CA CYS A 86 3.84 1.14 -14.85
C CYS A 86 4.05 1.55 -16.32
N THR A 87 4.86 0.79 -17.05
CA THR A 87 5.02 0.92 -18.51
C THR A 87 4.28 -0.20 -19.24
N ALA A 88 4.07 -0.05 -20.56
CA ALA A 88 3.53 -1.13 -21.40
C ALA A 88 4.33 -2.45 -21.28
N ASN A 89 5.66 -2.37 -21.20
CA ASN A 89 6.54 -3.54 -21.00
C ASN A 89 6.25 -4.23 -19.66
N THR A 90 6.22 -3.46 -18.57
CA THR A 90 5.85 -3.96 -17.22
C THR A 90 4.48 -4.65 -17.24
N SER A 91 3.50 -4.06 -17.92
CA SER A 91 2.15 -4.61 -18.00
C SER A 91 2.07 -5.93 -18.77
N THR A 92 2.87 -6.08 -19.83
CA THR A 92 2.98 -7.33 -20.59
C THR A 92 3.59 -8.42 -19.72
N GLU A 93 4.67 -8.09 -19.01
CA GLU A 93 5.38 -9.03 -18.17
C GLU A 93 4.65 -9.44 -16.90
N ALA A 94 3.69 -8.64 -16.43
CA ALA A 94 2.78 -9.05 -15.36
C ALA A 94 1.95 -10.31 -15.72
N HIS A 95 1.84 -10.63 -17.00
CA HIS A 95 1.11 -11.80 -17.51
C HIS A 95 2.01 -13.01 -17.78
N ASN A 96 3.33 -12.83 -17.80
CA ASN A 96 4.31 -13.86 -18.11
C ASN A 96 4.77 -14.61 -16.84
N ASP A 97 4.95 -15.93 -16.95
CA ASP A 97 5.58 -16.72 -15.88
C ASP A 97 7.08 -16.46 -15.85
N ASN A 98 7.67 -16.39 -14.66
CA ASN A 98 9.10 -16.12 -14.47
C ASN A 98 9.57 -14.84 -15.20
N SER A 99 8.70 -13.83 -15.25
CA SER A 99 8.97 -12.58 -15.96
C SER A 99 10.16 -11.81 -15.37
N TYR A 100 10.74 -10.86 -16.13
CA TYR A 100 11.89 -10.08 -15.64
C TYR A 100 11.56 -9.24 -14.40
N LEU A 101 10.27 -9.01 -14.12
CA LEU A 101 9.82 -8.23 -12.98
C LEU A 101 10.48 -8.76 -11.71
N TYR A 102 10.26 -10.05 -11.46
CA TYR A 102 10.64 -10.69 -10.20
C TYR A 102 11.16 -12.11 -10.36
N ASN A 103 11.20 -12.64 -11.58
CA ASN A 103 11.56 -14.01 -11.90
C ASN A 103 10.79 -15.02 -11.03
N PHE A 104 9.51 -14.72 -10.82
CA PHE A 104 8.66 -15.44 -9.88
C PHE A 104 7.93 -16.60 -10.58
N ASN A 105 8.08 -17.78 -10.01
CA ASN A 105 7.43 -19.02 -10.40
C ASN A 105 6.12 -19.21 -9.64
N TRP A 106 5.02 -18.93 -10.34
CA TRP A 106 3.66 -19.22 -9.88
C TRP A 106 3.38 -20.72 -9.76
N ASN A 107 4.14 -21.57 -10.48
CA ASN A 107 3.95 -23.01 -10.56
C ASN A 107 4.87 -23.81 -9.61
N HIS A 108 5.32 -23.21 -8.50
CA HIS A 108 6.28 -23.83 -7.57
C HIS A 108 5.75 -25.07 -6.82
N CYS A 109 4.43 -25.29 -6.86
CA CYS A 109 3.76 -26.48 -6.33
C CYS A 109 2.92 -27.23 -7.36
N GLY A 110 3.31 -27.16 -8.64
CA GLY A 110 2.55 -27.69 -9.78
C GLY A 110 1.89 -26.58 -10.59
N VAL A 111 1.17 -26.95 -11.66
CA VAL A 111 0.52 -25.96 -12.55
C VAL A 111 -0.60 -25.23 -11.82
N MET A 112 -0.45 -23.92 -11.65
CA MET A 112 -1.47 -23.05 -11.07
C MET A 112 -2.66 -22.92 -12.02
N SER A 113 -3.88 -22.93 -11.48
CA SER A 113 -5.07 -22.77 -12.32
C SER A 113 -5.11 -21.37 -12.96
N PRO A 114 -5.58 -21.22 -14.21
CA PRO A 114 -5.67 -19.92 -14.86
C PRO A 114 -6.54 -18.92 -14.09
N GLN A 115 -7.58 -19.40 -13.41
CA GLN A 115 -8.45 -18.59 -12.56
C GLN A 115 -7.69 -18.00 -11.37
N CYS A 116 -6.86 -18.81 -10.70
CA CYS A 116 -6.03 -18.32 -9.59
C CYS A 116 -4.94 -17.36 -10.07
N LYS A 117 -4.24 -17.72 -11.16
CA LYS A 117 -3.20 -16.88 -11.75
C LYS A 117 -3.73 -15.50 -12.17
N LYS A 118 -4.97 -15.43 -12.67
CA LYS A 118 -5.64 -14.16 -13.00
C LYS A 118 -5.66 -13.19 -11.81
N HIS A 119 -5.91 -13.64 -10.59
CA HIS A 119 -5.88 -12.76 -9.41
C HIS A 119 -4.48 -12.22 -9.13
N PHE A 120 -3.44 -13.05 -9.26
CA PHE A 120 -2.05 -12.61 -9.09
C PHE A 120 -1.58 -11.63 -10.16
N THR A 121 -2.01 -11.82 -11.40
CA THR A 121 -1.76 -10.85 -12.47
C THR A 121 -2.45 -9.52 -12.19
N GLN A 122 -3.72 -9.54 -11.73
CA GLN A 122 -4.43 -8.31 -11.38
C GLN A 122 -3.79 -7.59 -10.19
N ASP A 123 -3.37 -8.34 -9.17
CA ASP A 123 -2.62 -7.82 -8.02
C ASP A 123 -1.31 -7.14 -8.48
N THR A 124 -0.58 -7.77 -9.41
CA THR A 124 0.62 -7.19 -10.02
C THR A 124 0.29 -5.90 -10.79
N CYS A 125 -0.76 -5.89 -11.62
CA CYS A 125 -1.20 -4.67 -12.30
C CYS A 125 -1.54 -3.55 -11.31
N PHE A 126 -2.27 -3.88 -10.22
CA PHE A 126 -2.63 -2.90 -9.20
C PHE A 126 -1.39 -2.33 -8.49
N TYR A 127 -0.46 -3.19 -8.07
CA TYR A 127 0.77 -2.79 -7.39
C TYR A 127 1.68 -1.94 -8.28
N GLU A 128 1.90 -2.36 -9.53
CA GLU A 128 2.82 -1.69 -10.45
C GLU A 128 2.22 -0.42 -11.06
N CYS A 129 0.90 -0.40 -11.34
CA CYS A 129 0.29 0.66 -12.14
C CYS A 129 -0.50 1.68 -11.33
N SER A 130 -0.99 1.38 -10.12
CA SER A 130 -1.90 2.27 -9.40
C SER A 130 -1.20 3.53 -8.86
N PRO A 131 -1.61 4.74 -9.28
CA PRO A 131 -1.03 5.99 -8.78
C PRO A 131 -1.67 6.47 -7.46
N HIS A 132 -2.63 5.72 -6.93
CA HIS A 132 -3.44 6.09 -5.77
C HIS A 132 -3.04 5.33 -4.50
N LEU A 133 -1.86 4.72 -4.49
CA LEU A 133 -1.32 3.99 -3.34
C LEU A 133 -0.61 4.88 -2.31
N GLY A 134 -0.36 6.15 -2.63
CA GLY A 134 0.40 7.08 -1.80
C GLY A 134 0.02 7.18 -0.31
N PRO A 135 -1.27 7.07 0.10
CA PRO A 135 -1.63 7.08 1.53
C PRO A 135 -1.00 5.94 2.34
N TRP A 136 -0.59 4.85 1.68
CA TRP A 136 -0.06 3.64 2.30
C TRP A 136 1.42 3.36 1.98
N ILE A 137 2.09 4.24 1.23
CA ILE A 137 3.52 4.09 0.94
C ILE A 137 4.34 4.33 2.22
N GLN A 138 5.17 3.35 2.58
CA GLN A 138 6.10 3.44 3.71
C GLN A 138 7.54 3.35 3.19
N LYS A 139 8.43 4.17 3.76
CA LYS A 139 9.87 4.08 3.47
C LYS A 139 10.45 2.87 4.19
N VAL A 140 11.11 2.00 3.43
CA VAL A 140 11.82 0.83 3.95
C VAL A 140 13.31 1.00 3.71
N TRP A 141 14.11 1.03 4.78
CA TRP A 141 15.56 1.11 4.66
C TRP A 141 16.12 -0.28 4.36
N ILE A 142 16.31 -0.60 3.08
CA ILE A 142 17.08 -1.78 2.69
C ILE A 142 18.54 -1.35 2.45
N ARG A 143 19.49 -2.13 2.99
CA ARG A 143 20.94 -1.86 2.87
C ARG A 143 21.34 -1.56 1.41
N PRO A 144 22.38 -0.73 1.17
CA PRO A 144 22.85 -0.43 -0.18
C PRO A 144 23.14 -1.72 -0.96
N GLY A 145 22.43 -1.92 -2.08
CA GLY A 145 22.54 -3.12 -2.93
C GLY A 145 21.27 -3.97 -3.02
N ALA A 146 20.26 -3.72 -2.19
CA ALA A 146 18.95 -4.34 -2.36
C ALA A 146 18.01 -3.37 -3.10
N ARG A 147 17.73 -3.69 -4.36
CA ARG A 147 16.73 -3.00 -5.18
C ARG A 147 15.35 -3.21 -4.55
N SER A 148 14.55 -2.15 -4.53
CA SER A 148 13.19 -2.05 -4.01
C SER A 148 12.37 -3.33 -4.23
N ALA A 149 12.26 -4.12 -3.16
CA ALA A 149 11.38 -5.27 -3.06
C ALA A 149 11.02 -5.51 -1.58
N SER A 150 10.61 -4.46 -0.85
CA SER A 150 9.45 -4.71 0.01
C SER A 150 8.36 -4.97 -1.00
N TRP A 151 7.91 -6.20 -1.23
CA TRP A 151 7.24 -7.02 -0.23
C TRP A 151 7.38 -8.52 -0.51
N MET A 152 8.50 -8.94 -1.10
CA MET A 152 8.59 -10.28 -1.66
C MET A 152 9.14 -11.29 -0.64
N CYS A 153 8.22 -12.16 -0.20
CA CYS A 153 8.40 -13.49 0.43
C CYS A 153 8.33 -13.58 1.96
N LEU A 154 7.13 -13.82 2.50
CA LEU A 154 6.94 -14.48 3.80
C LEU A 154 6.52 -15.97 3.72
N PHE A 155 6.25 -16.53 2.54
CA PHE A 155 6.01 -17.99 2.40
C PHE A 155 6.99 -18.75 1.50
N VAL A 156 7.98 -18.06 0.94
CA VAL A 156 9.17 -18.69 0.37
C VAL A 156 10.37 -18.25 1.20
N ARG A 157 10.73 -19.04 2.23
CA ARG A 157 12.06 -18.97 2.82
C ARG A 157 13.08 -19.22 1.71
N ARG A 158 13.54 -18.14 1.07
CA ARG A 158 14.83 -17.95 0.40
C ARG A 158 15.55 -19.23 -0.02
N ILE A 159 14.98 -20.01 -0.93
CA ILE A 159 15.77 -20.85 -1.82
C ILE A 159 15.53 -20.33 -3.23
N VAL A 160 16.30 -19.30 -3.56
CA VAL A 160 16.46 -18.82 -4.92
C VAL A 160 17.62 -19.63 -5.52
N THR A 161 17.32 -20.75 -6.17
CA THR A 161 18.32 -21.43 -7.02
C THR A 161 18.19 -20.86 -8.42
N ASN A 162 19.27 -20.30 -8.97
CA ASN A 162 19.31 -19.67 -10.30
C ASN A 162 18.32 -18.50 -10.49
N GLY A 163 18.00 -17.75 -9.42
CA GLY A 163 17.14 -16.58 -9.52
C GLY A 163 15.63 -16.85 -9.44
N ILE A 164 15.18 -18.11 -9.39
CA ILE A 164 13.75 -18.50 -9.35
C ILE A 164 13.38 -19.01 -7.95
N ASN A 165 12.20 -18.64 -7.44
CA ASN A 165 11.69 -19.13 -6.16
C ASN A 165 11.31 -20.63 -6.24
N LYS A 166 11.75 -21.38 -5.23
CA LYS A 166 11.35 -22.77 -4.99
C LYS A 166 10.94 -22.98 -3.55
N CYS A 167 10.13 -24.00 -3.31
CA CYS A 167 9.79 -24.45 -1.97
C CYS A 167 11.06 -24.79 -1.17
N PRO A 168 11.18 -24.38 0.10
CA PRO A 168 12.31 -24.73 0.96
C PRO A 168 12.50 -26.25 1.08
N GLU A 169 13.72 -26.70 1.33
CA GLU A 169 13.99 -28.12 1.54
C GLU A 169 13.16 -28.69 2.71
N GLY A 170 12.60 -29.88 2.53
CA GLY A 170 11.72 -30.52 3.51
C GLY A 170 10.29 -29.96 3.58
N SER A 171 9.99 -28.88 2.87
CA SER A 171 8.60 -28.39 2.76
C SER A 171 7.78 -29.26 1.81
N LYS A 172 6.49 -29.42 2.11
CA LYS A 172 5.54 -30.18 1.29
C LYS A 172 4.52 -29.22 0.71
N CYS A 173 4.17 -29.40 -0.56
CA CYS A 173 3.04 -28.70 -1.15
C CYS A 173 1.75 -29.09 -0.44
N ARG A 174 0.97 -28.08 -0.07
CA ARG A 174 -0.31 -28.18 0.64
C ARG A 174 -1.40 -27.53 -0.19
N LYS A 175 -2.67 -27.82 0.13
CA LYS A 175 -3.79 -27.13 -0.52
C LYS A 175 -3.78 -25.65 -0.12
N TRP A 176 -4.22 -24.79 -1.04
CA TRP A 176 -4.33 -23.35 -0.79
C TRP A 176 -5.08 -23.04 0.50
N THR A 177 -6.21 -23.72 0.73
CA THR A 177 -7.07 -23.54 1.90
C THR A 177 -6.47 -24.06 3.21
N GLU A 178 -5.44 -24.90 3.15
CA GLU A 178 -4.71 -25.36 4.34
C GLU A 178 -3.65 -24.35 4.77
N VAL A 179 -3.09 -23.60 3.81
CA VAL A 179 -2.13 -22.52 4.07
C VAL A 179 -2.86 -21.23 4.45
N TYR A 180 -3.94 -20.93 3.73
CA TYR A 180 -4.77 -19.75 3.93
C TYR A 180 -6.23 -20.15 4.14
N PRO A 181 -6.65 -20.45 5.39
CA PRO A 181 -7.99 -20.93 5.70
C PRO A 181 -9.08 -19.90 5.45
N THR A 182 -8.74 -18.60 5.50
CA THR A 182 -9.68 -17.51 5.33
C THR A 182 -9.17 -16.52 4.27
N PRO A 183 -10.06 -15.75 3.62
CA PRO A 183 -9.64 -14.64 2.77
C PRO A 183 -8.75 -13.64 3.54
N LYS A 184 -9.09 -13.36 4.81
CA LYS A 184 -8.28 -12.47 5.65
C LYS A 184 -6.84 -12.95 5.81
N SER A 185 -6.64 -14.20 6.22
CA SER A 185 -5.30 -14.77 6.42
C SER A 185 -4.51 -14.82 5.11
N MET A 186 -5.16 -15.15 3.99
CA MET A 186 -4.49 -15.09 2.69
C MET A 186 -3.87 -13.73 2.45
N CYS A 187 -4.63 -12.70 2.77
CA CYS A 187 -4.37 -11.38 2.28
C CYS A 187 -3.41 -10.58 3.10
N GLU A 188 -3.56 -10.69 4.40
CA GLU A 188 -2.60 -10.13 5.33
C GLU A 188 -1.25 -10.83 5.19
N GLU A 189 -1.20 -12.13 4.91
CA GLU A 189 0.04 -12.89 5.07
C GLU A 189 0.84 -13.12 3.78
N ILE A 190 0.17 -13.29 2.62
CA ILE A 190 0.85 -13.70 1.38
C ILE A 190 1.96 -12.72 0.95
N TRP A 191 1.71 -11.43 1.16
CA TRP A 191 2.63 -10.33 0.84
C TRP A 191 3.09 -9.58 2.09
N SER A 192 3.32 -10.29 3.20
CA SER A 192 3.96 -9.71 4.39
C SER A 192 3.24 -8.47 4.96
N ASN A 193 1.91 -8.48 5.01
CA ASN A 193 1.04 -7.36 5.39
C ASN A 193 1.08 -6.19 4.40
N SER A 194 1.25 -6.47 3.11
CA SER A 194 0.92 -5.54 2.01
C SER A 194 -0.58 -5.39 1.78
N TYR A 195 -1.40 -6.18 2.47
CA TYR A 195 -2.85 -6.01 2.57
C TYR A 195 -3.32 -6.22 4.04
N LEU A 196 -4.49 -5.69 4.41
CA LEU A 196 -5.19 -5.81 5.71
C LEU A 196 -6.70 -5.78 5.53
N TYR A 197 -7.27 -6.94 5.70
CA TYR A 197 -8.60 -7.24 5.23
C TYR A 197 -9.66 -6.30 5.82
N THR A 198 -10.63 -5.90 4.99
CA THR A 198 -11.76 -5.06 5.41
C THR A 198 -13.09 -5.64 4.95
N THR A 199 -14.15 -5.32 5.70
CA THR A 199 -15.54 -5.73 5.43
C THR A 199 -16.35 -4.66 4.69
N TYR A 200 -15.75 -3.51 4.35
CA TYR A 200 -16.42 -2.49 3.54
C TYR A 200 -16.78 -3.01 2.14
N SER A 201 -17.95 -2.60 1.63
CA SER A 201 -18.34 -2.92 0.25
C SER A 201 -17.49 -2.16 -0.76
N ASN A 202 -17.40 -2.67 -2.00
CA ASN A 202 -16.76 -1.98 -3.12
C ASN A 202 -17.36 -0.60 -3.40
N THR A 203 -18.65 -0.41 -3.15
CA THR A 203 -19.35 0.88 -3.33
C THR A 203 -19.15 1.86 -2.18
N SER A 204 -18.45 1.47 -1.12
CA SER A 204 -18.33 2.30 0.08
C SER A 204 -17.44 3.53 -0.09
N GLY A 205 -16.55 3.54 -1.09
CA GLY A 205 -15.48 4.53 -1.21
C GLY A 205 -14.41 4.42 -0.11
N ARG A 206 -14.38 3.31 0.64
CA ARG A 206 -13.47 3.11 1.79
C ARG A 206 -12.49 1.95 1.62
N CYS A 207 -12.47 1.29 0.48
CA CYS A 207 -11.52 0.21 0.23
C CYS A 207 -11.05 0.23 -1.22
N MET A 208 -9.77 -0.08 -1.42
CA MET A 208 -9.18 -0.15 -2.75
C MET A 208 -9.76 -1.33 -3.54
N GLN A 209 -9.92 -1.13 -4.85
CA GLN A 209 -10.45 -2.08 -5.79
C GLN A 209 -9.39 -2.43 -6.83
N LEU A 210 -9.03 -3.71 -6.89
CA LEU A 210 -8.14 -4.25 -7.93
C LEU A 210 -8.89 -4.40 -9.25
N TRP A 211 -10.18 -4.77 -9.19
CA TRP A 211 -11.05 -4.99 -10.33
C TRP A 211 -12.03 -3.83 -10.48
N PHE A 212 -11.99 -3.13 -11.61
CA PHE A 212 -12.95 -2.08 -11.94
C PHE A 212 -13.03 -1.89 -13.46
N THR A 213 -14.10 -1.22 -13.89
CA THR A 213 -14.32 -0.82 -15.28
C THR A 213 -14.72 0.64 -15.33
N GLY A 214 -14.23 1.38 -16.34
CA GLY A 214 -14.49 2.82 -16.45
C GLY A 214 -13.60 3.64 -15.53
N LYS A 215 -14.16 4.70 -14.92
CA LYS A 215 -13.41 5.63 -14.05
C LYS A 215 -12.81 4.87 -12.86
N ASN A 216 -11.52 5.08 -12.62
CA ASN A 216 -10.81 4.46 -11.50
C ASN A 216 -11.41 4.90 -10.14
N PRO A 217 -12.03 3.98 -9.36
CA PRO A 217 -12.68 4.32 -8.10
C PRO A 217 -11.68 4.59 -6.97
N ASN A 218 -10.41 4.18 -7.13
CA ASN A 218 -9.40 4.25 -6.08
C ASN A 218 -8.93 5.67 -5.78
N ARG A 219 -9.16 6.61 -6.71
CA ARG A 219 -8.87 8.02 -6.47
C ARG A 219 -9.65 8.54 -5.26
N GLU A 220 -10.96 8.28 -5.24
CA GLU A 220 -11.85 8.75 -4.16
C GLU A 220 -11.52 8.07 -2.83
N VAL A 221 -11.10 6.81 -2.87
CA VAL A 221 -10.61 6.07 -1.69
C VAL A 221 -9.33 6.72 -1.15
N ALA A 222 -8.35 7.02 -2.01
CA ALA A 222 -7.11 7.66 -1.59
C ALA A 222 -7.36 9.07 -1.02
N GLU A 223 -8.20 9.87 -1.67
CA GLU A 223 -8.62 11.19 -1.17
C GLU A 223 -9.24 11.09 0.24
N TYR A 224 -10.12 10.12 0.47
CA TYR A 224 -10.73 9.89 1.78
C TYR A 224 -9.68 9.66 2.89
N TYR A 225 -8.72 8.77 2.64
CA TYR A 225 -7.71 8.43 3.66
C TYR A 225 -6.69 9.55 3.89
N LEU A 226 -6.35 10.33 2.87
CA LEU A 226 -5.49 11.52 3.03
C LEU A 226 -6.16 12.60 3.86
N ASN A 227 -7.42 12.90 3.56
CA ASN A 227 -8.20 13.90 4.28
C ASN A 227 -8.38 13.50 5.75
N LYS A 228 -8.66 12.22 6.01
CA LYS A 228 -8.78 11.70 7.37
C LYS A 228 -7.47 11.81 8.14
N ALA A 229 -6.33 11.45 7.53
CA ALA A 229 -5.02 11.58 8.16
C ALA A 229 -4.69 13.04 8.49
N GLN A 230 -4.98 13.98 7.59
CA GLN A 230 -4.76 15.40 7.81
C GLN A 230 -5.64 15.94 8.96
N GLN A 231 -6.91 15.55 9.03
CA GLN A 231 -7.78 15.92 10.16
C GLN A 231 -7.23 15.45 11.51
N HIS A 232 -6.75 14.21 11.58
CA HIS A 232 -6.12 13.68 12.80
C HIS A 232 -4.86 14.47 13.19
N GLN A 233 -4.00 14.83 12.21
CA GLN A 233 -2.81 15.65 12.48
C GLN A 233 -3.18 17.06 12.97
N SER A 234 -4.16 17.71 12.35
CA SER A 234 -4.65 19.01 12.79
C SER A 234 -5.19 18.95 14.22
N PHE A 235 -5.99 17.94 14.55
CA PHE A 235 -6.53 17.76 15.91
C PHE A 235 -5.41 17.55 16.93
N ALA A 236 -4.47 16.63 16.67
CA ALA A 236 -3.34 16.37 17.57
C ALA A 236 -2.49 17.63 17.83
N LEU A 237 -2.22 18.41 16.79
CA LEU A 237 -1.49 19.67 16.92
C LEU A 237 -2.26 20.70 17.75
N THR A 238 -3.57 20.85 17.53
CA THR A 238 -4.41 21.76 18.33
C THR A 238 -4.46 21.35 19.79
N THR A 239 -4.57 20.05 20.10
CA THR A 239 -4.54 19.55 21.48
C THR A 239 -3.19 19.80 22.13
N LEU A 240 -2.08 19.55 21.42
CA LEU A 240 -0.73 19.79 21.92
C LEU A 240 -0.49 21.28 22.24
N LEU A 241 -0.94 22.18 21.35
CA LEU A 241 -0.87 23.62 21.57
C LEU A 241 -1.67 24.01 22.82
N LEU A 242 -2.93 23.56 22.95
CA LEU A 242 -3.76 23.86 24.12
C LEU A 242 -3.14 23.35 25.44
N LEU A 243 -2.56 22.16 25.45
CA LEU A 243 -1.85 21.62 26.61
C LEU A 243 -0.60 22.45 26.96
N ALA A 244 0.17 22.86 25.96
CA ALA A 244 1.31 23.75 26.14
C ALA A 244 0.89 25.10 26.74
N PHE A 245 -0.19 25.71 26.23
CA PHE A 245 -0.75 26.95 26.79
C PHE A 245 -1.20 26.77 28.25
N ALA A 246 -1.96 25.71 28.56
CA ALA A 246 -2.43 25.45 29.91
C ALA A 246 -1.27 25.25 30.91
N SER A 247 -0.23 24.50 30.52
CA SER A 247 0.96 24.30 31.35
C SER A 247 1.72 25.61 31.61
N PHE A 248 1.83 26.48 30.61
CA PHE A 248 2.48 27.77 30.76
C PHE A 248 1.68 28.71 31.67
N SER A 249 0.34 28.70 31.60
CA SER A 249 -0.52 29.47 32.51
C SER A 249 -0.40 29.00 33.96
N VAL A 250 -0.29 27.69 34.21
CA VAL A 250 -0.07 27.14 35.55
C VAL A 250 1.32 27.49 36.09
N MET A 251 2.36 27.50 35.25
CA MET A 251 3.71 27.91 35.67
C MET A 251 3.84 29.42 35.97
N MET A 252 2.94 30.25 35.44
CA MET A 252 2.93 31.70 35.64
C MET A 252 2.03 32.17 36.79
N SER A 253 1.27 31.25 37.42
CA SER A 253 0.40 31.52 38.57
C SER A 253 1.07 31.05 39.86
#